data_AF-A0A938UWH9-F1
#
_entry.id   AF-A0A938UWH9-F1
#
_cell.length_a   1.000
_cell.length_b   1.000
_cell.length_c   1.000
_cell.angle_alpha   90.00
_cell.angle_beta   90.00
_cell.angle_gamma   90.00
#
_symmetry.space_group_name_H-M   'P 1'
#
loop_
_entity.id
_entity.type
_entity.pdbx_description
1 polymer ?
#
loop_
_entity_poly.entity_id
_entity_poly.type
_entity_poly.pdbx_seq_one_letter_code
_entity_poly.pdbx_strand_id
1 'polypeptide(L)'
;MKIATAEQMQELDRKAIETYRIPGIILMENAGRGATETLLTSFPDLQKKRVVIIAGKGNNGGDGFVVARHLMNRGIPVKVIL
;
A
#
# COMPACT_ATOMS: atom_id res chain seq x y z
N MET A 1 12.70 -19.03 -3.18
CA MET A 1 12.04 -17.73 -3.38
C MET A 1 13.06 -16.79 -4.01
N LYS A 2 12.74 -16.07 -5.10
CA LYS A 2 13.63 -15.06 -5.68
C LYS A 2 13.30 -13.70 -5.04
N ILE A 3 14.32 -12.94 -4.65
CA ILE A 3 14.16 -11.59 -4.08
C ILE A 3 14.75 -10.60 -5.07
N ALA A 4 13.98 -9.58 -5.44
CA ALA A 4 14.43 -8.52 -6.34
C ALA A 4 15.27 -7.49 -5.56
N THR A 5 16.28 -6.92 -6.22
CA THR A 5 16.94 -5.70 -5.74
C THR A 5 16.01 -4.49 -5.91
N ALA A 6 16.34 -3.37 -5.25
CA ALA A 6 15.57 -2.14 -5.41
C ALA A 6 15.54 -1.65 -6.88
N GLU A 7 16.67 -1.72 -7.58
CA GLU A 7 16.77 -1.38 -9.00
C GLU A 7 15.91 -2.30 -9.86
N GLN A 8 15.92 -3.61 -9.59
CA GLN A 8 15.07 -4.57 -10.30
C GLN A 8 13.58 -4.27 -10.07
N MET A 9 13.18 -3.93 -8.85
CA MET A 9 11.79 -3.59 -8.56
C MET A 9 11.35 -2.30 -9.27
N GLN A 10 12.21 -1.28 -9.28
CA GLN A 10 11.95 -0.04 -10.00
C GLN A 10 11.79 -0.30 -11.52
N GLU A 11 12.61 -1.18 -12.07
CA GLU A 11 12.51 -1.55 -13.49
C GLU A 11 11.24 -2.35 -13.80
N LEU A 12 10.80 -3.22 -12.88
CA LEU A 12 9.54 -3.94 -13.02
C LEU A 12 8.34 -2.99 -13.03
N ASP A 13 8.30 -2.02 -12.12
CA ASP A 13 7.26 -1.00 -12.08
C ASP A 13 7.26 -0.15 -13.36
N ARG A 14 8.45 0.26 -13.84
CA ARG A 14 8.60 0.98 -15.09
C ARG A 14 8.05 0.19 -16.28
N LYS A 15 8.40 -1.10 -16.40
CA LYS A 15 7.87 -1.97 -17.46
C LYS A 15 6.35 -2.13 -17.37
N ALA A 16 5.80 -2.32 -16.16
CA ALA A 16 4.36 -2.40 -15.95
C ALA A 16 3.64 -1.15 -16.50
N ILE A 17 4.19 0.03 -16.24
CA ILE A 17 3.61 1.32 -16.67
C ILE A 17 3.84 1.58 -18.17
N GLU A 18 5.07 1.50 -18.64
CA GLU A 18 5.44 1.96 -19.98
C GLU A 18 5.17 0.91 -21.06
N THR A 19 5.45 -0.36 -20.77
CA THR A 19 5.30 -1.46 -21.73
C THR A 19 3.91 -2.07 -21.67
N TYR A 20 3.47 -2.47 -20.47
CA TYR A 20 2.17 -3.13 -20.29
C TYR A 20 1.01 -2.15 -20.10
N ARG A 21 1.29 -0.84 -20.09
CA ARG A 21 0.29 0.24 -20.01
C ARG A 21 -0.62 0.15 -18.78
N ILE A 22 -0.12 -0.41 -17.68
CA ILE A 22 -0.82 -0.44 -16.40
C ILE A 22 -0.60 0.91 -15.72
N PRO A 23 -1.65 1.71 -15.43
CA PRO A 23 -1.46 3.00 -14.79
C PRO A 23 -0.80 2.84 -13.41
N GLY A 24 0.18 3.70 -13.07
CA GLY A 24 0.90 3.61 -11.79
C GLY A 24 -0.01 3.67 -10.56
N ILE A 25 -1.12 4.39 -10.64
CA ILE A 25 -2.14 4.43 -9.57
C ILE A 25 -2.79 3.06 -9.30
N ILE A 26 -2.89 2.20 -10.31
CA ILE A 26 -3.40 0.83 -10.15
C ILE A 26 -2.36 -0.06 -9.45
N LEU A 27 -1.06 0.16 -9.73
CA LEU A 27 0.01 -0.53 -9.00
C LEU A 27 0.00 -0.15 -7.51
N MET A 28 -0.09 1.15 -7.22
CA MET A 28 -0.23 1.69 -5.86
C MET A 28 -1.48 1.15 -5.15
N GLU A 29 -2.62 1.11 -5.85
CA GLU A 29 -3.86 0.53 -5.32
C GLU A 29 -3.69 -0.93 -4.93
N ASN A 30 -3.02 -1.72 -5.78
CA ASN A 30 -2.76 -3.13 -5.51
C ASN A 30 -1.80 -3.31 -4.33
N ALA A 31 -0.74 -2.51 -4.24
CA ALA A 31 0.22 -2.55 -3.13
C ALA A 31 -0.47 -2.23 -1.79
N GLY A 32 -1.20 -1.11 -1.72
CA GLY A 32 -1.91 -0.73 -0.50
C GLY A 32 -3.05 -1.68 -0.14
N ARG A 33 -3.78 -2.25 -1.12
CA ARG A 33 -4.78 -3.30 -0.85
C ARG A 33 -4.14 -4.55 -0.24
N GLY A 34 -3.06 -5.07 -0.85
CA GLY A 34 -2.37 -6.26 -0.36
C GLY A 34 -1.75 -6.05 1.03
N ALA A 35 -1.21 -4.86 1.30
CA ALA A 35 -0.75 -4.49 2.63
C ALA A 35 -1.91 -4.47 3.64
N THR A 36 -3.08 -3.94 3.27
CA THR A 36 -4.26 -3.92 4.14
C THR A 36 -4.78 -5.34 4.45
N GLU A 37 -4.85 -6.22 3.45
CA GLU A 37 -5.24 -7.62 3.62
C GLU A 37 -4.28 -8.36 4.57
N THR A 38 -2.99 -8.09 4.42
CA THR A 38 -1.95 -8.61 5.32
C THR A 38 -2.15 -8.11 6.74
N LEU A 39 -2.37 -6.81 6.95
CA LEU A 39 -2.64 -6.22 8.27
C LEU A 39 -3.86 -6.85 8.94
N LEU A 40 -4.97 -7.02 8.21
CA LEU A 40 -6.19 -7.63 8.75
C LEU A 40 -5.98 -9.09 9.15
N THR A 41 -5.15 -9.81 8.41
CA THR A 41 -4.82 -11.21 8.70
C THR A 41 -3.86 -11.34 9.89
N SER A 42 -2.84 -10.48 9.96
CA SER A 42 -1.84 -10.50 11.03
C SER A 42 -2.37 -9.97 12.36
N PHE A 43 -3.41 -9.13 12.33
CA PHE A 43 -4.03 -8.53 13.51
C PHE A 43 -5.55 -8.77 13.52
N PRO A 44 -6.02 -9.94 13.99
CA PRO A 44 -7.45 -10.29 13.95
C PRO A 44 -8.36 -9.32 14.73
N ASP A 45 -7.81 -8.59 15.70
CA ASP A 45 -8.51 -7.60 16.52
C ASP A 45 -8.36 -6.16 16.01
N LEU A 46 -7.76 -5.94 14.81
CA LEU A 46 -7.51 -4.61 14.24
C LEU A 46 -8.77 -3.74 14.16
N GLN A 47 -9.93 -4.35 13.95
CA GLN A 47 -11.24 -3.69 13.92
C GLN A 47 -11.59 -2.92 15.21
N LYS A 48 -10.98 -3.28 16.34
CA LYS A 48 -11.20 -2.63 17.65
C LYS A 48 -10.11 -1.63 17.99
N LYS A 49 -9.15 -1.39 17.09
CA LYS A 49 -7.98 -0.55 17.32
C LYS A 49 -8.08 0.77 16.58
N ARG A 50 -7.12 1.64 16.85
CA ARG A 50 -6.86 2.86 16.09
C ARG A 50 -5.51 2.70 15.41
N VAL A 51 -5.42 3.08 14.14
CA VAL A 51 -4.21 2.94 13.33
C VAL A 51 -3.61 4.30 13.06
N VAL A 52 -2.30 4.43 13.24
CA VAL A 52 -1.55 5.61 12.82
C VAL A 52 -0.69 5.20 11.63
N ILE A 53 -0.77 5.95 10.54
CA ILE A 53 0.04 5.75 9.33
C ILE A 53 0.98 6.94 9.19
N ILE A 54 2.28 6.68 9.12
CA ILE A 54 3.32 7.69 8.88
C ILE A 54 3.68 7.59 7.40
N ALA A 55 3.17 8.52 6.59
CA ALA A 55 3.37 8.56 5.16
C ALA A 55 4.54 9.49 4.83
N GLY A 56 5.44 9.05 3.95
CA GLY A 56 6.47 9.94 3.38
C GLY A 56 5.99 10.66 2.12
N LYS A 57 6.83 11.51 1.54
CA LYS A 57 6.53 12.25 0.30
C LYS A 57 6.59 11.44 -1.02
N GLY A 58 6.91 10.14 -0.96
CA GLY A 58 7.14 9.29 -2.13
C GLY A 58 6.00 8.31 -2.41
N ASN A 59 6.22 7.36 -3.32
CA ASN A 59 5.23 6.35 -3.72
C ASN A 59 4.70 5.55 -2.53
N ASN A 60 5.58 5.15 -1.60
CA ASN A 60 5.18 4.45 -0.37
C ASN A 60 4.25 5.30 0.53
N GLY A 61 4.37 6.63 0.45
CA GLY A 61 3.41 7.52 1.11
C GLY A 61 2.02 7.39 0.49
N GLY A 62 1.95 7.36 -0.84
CA GLY A 62 0.73 7.08 -1.59
C GLY A 62 0.11 5.72 -1.24
N ASP A 63 0.93 4.67 -1.13
CA ASP A 63 0.48 3.36 -0.64
C ASP A 63 -0.12 3.47 0.76
N GLY A 64 0.49 4.27 1.64
CA GLY A 64 -0.02 4.58 2.98
C GLY A 64 -1.42 5.21 2.95
N PHE A 65 -1.71 6.11 2.01
CA PHE A 65 -3.05 6.68 1.83
C PHE A 65 -4.04 5.65 1.29
N VAL A 66 -3.62 4.73 0.41
CA VAL A 66 -4.45 3.60 -0.03
C VAL A 66 -4.81 2.72 1.16
N VAL A 67 -3.83 2.35 1.99
CA VAL A 67 -4.06 1.59 3.23
C VAL A 67 -5.02 2.33 4.16
N ALA A 68 -4.80 3.63 4.36
CA ALA A 68 -5.67 4.46 5.19
C ALA A 68 -7.13 4.37 4.72
N ARG A 69 -7.37 4.56 3.41
CA ARG A 69 -8.71 4.49 2.82
C ARG A 69 -9.34 3.10 2.99
N HIS A 70 -8.59 2.03 2.76
CA HIS A 70 -9.11 0.66 2.91
C HIS A 70 -9.48 0.31 4.35
N LEU A 71 -8.71 0.78 5.33
CA LEU A 71 -9.01 0.61 6.75
C LEU A 71 -10.21 1.49 7.17
N MET A 72 -10.28 2.74 6.73
CA MET A 72 -11.40 3.64 6.98
C MET A 72 -12.72 3.10 6.40
N ASN A 73 -12.70 2.57 5.18
CA ASN A 73 -13.86 1.93 4.54
C ASN A 73 -14.39 0.71 5.32
N ARG A 74 -13.57 0.14 6.22
CA ARG A 74 -13.93 -0.98 7.09
C ARG A 74 -14.34 -0.54 8.50
N GLY A 75 -14.48 0.77 8.74
CA GLY A 75 -14.87 1.33 10.03
C GLY A 75 -13.72 1.48 11.03
N ILE A 76 -12.47 1.22 10.61
CA ILE A 76 -11.30 1.31 11.50
C ILE A 76 -10.84 2.77 11.57
N PRO A 77 -10.73 3.38 12.76
CA PRO A 77 -10.23 4.74 12.89
C PRO A 77 -8.75 4.83 12.48
N VAL A 78 -8.45 5.72 11.53
CA VAL A 78 -7.09 5.96 11.02
C VAL A 78 -6.70 7.42 11.21
N LYS A 79 -5.44 7.66 11.60
CA LYS A 79 -4.78 8.97 11.54
C LYS A 79 -3.56 8.87 10.62
N VAL A 80 -3.51 9.70 9.59
CA VAL A 80 -2.32 9.84 8.75
C VAL A 80 -1.48 11.02 9.23
N ILE A 81 -0.17 10.82 9.31
CA ILE A 81 0.86 11.84 9.52
C ILE A 81 1.68 11.88 8.24
N LEU A 82 1.86 13.07 7.66
CA LEU A 82 2.63 13.32 6.44
C LEU A 82 3.83 14.22 6.73
#